data_AF-A0A7K8HMB1-F1
#
_entry.id   AF-A0A7K8HMB1-F1
#
_cell.length_a   1.000
_cell.length_b   1.000
_cell.length_c   1.000
_cell.angle_alpha   90.00
_cell.angle_beta   90.00
_cell.angle_gamma   90.00
#
_symmetry.space_group_name_H-M   'P 1'
#
loop_
_entity.id
_entity.type
_entity.pdbx_description
1 polymer ?
#
loop_
_entity_poly.entity_id
_entity_poly.type
_entity_poly.pdbx_seq_one_letter_code
_entity_poly.pdbx_strand_id
1 'polypeptide(L)'
;QAYLSYSNIAALTHLARKSGWDITRTLDNVKIWTHEEGAVLSFKVEMQVKVPSHVAFALLSDFRLRQHWDRHFLTCEVLQAVSEEEKIYRVTAPPTMGHTPRDFVILVSQRQPCRPQEPYTVAVRSVSLRAVPPSPEFCRSEILCAGFQIHSNGSSSCTVCYFNQVTSGVMPYLAANLTGSSKSIEDTALECIKFLE
;
A
#
# COMPACT_ATOMS: atom_id res chain seq x y z
N GLN A 1 -8.39 -10.90 18.38
CA GLN A 1 -7.16 -10.43 17.71
C GLN A 1 -6.88 -11.20 16.43
N ALA A 2 -6.78 -12.54 16.45
CA ALA A 2 -6.58 -13.37 15.25
C ALA A 2 -7.59 -13.15 14.09
N TYR A 3 -8.86 -12.84 14.40
CA TYR A 3 -9.88 -12.54 13.39
C TYR A 3 -9.62 -11.26 12.58
N LEU A 4 -8.96 -10.25 13.16
CA LEU A 4 -8.64 -9.00 12.45
C LEU A 4 -7.52 -9.20 11.44
N SER A 5 -6.53 -10.04 11.77
CA SER A 5 -5.41 -10.39 10.89
C SER A 5 -5.83 -11.19 9.67
N TYR A 6 -6.57 -12.29 9.90
CA TYR A 6 -7.09 -13.12 8.82
C TYR A 6 -7.96 -12.29 7.88
N SER A 7 -8.79 -11.41 8.43
CA SER A 7 -9.63 -10.51 7.66
C SER A 7 -8.82 -9.56 6.77
N ASN A 8 -7.71 -9.00 7.26
CA ASN A 8 -6.90 -8.04 6.49
C ASN A 8 -6.16 -8.71 5.32
N ILE A 9 -5.44 -9.81 5.58
CA ILE A 9 -4.76 -10.59 4.52
C ILE A 9 -5.77 -11.11 3.49
N ALA A 10 -6.91 -11.64 3.95
CA ALA A 10 -7.95 -12.15 3.05
C ALA A 10 -8.55 -11.04 2.18
N ALA A 11 -8.78 -9.84 2.73
CA ALA A 11 -9.30 -8.69 1.98
C ALA A 11 -8.36 -8.27 0.84
N LEU A 12 -7.05 -8.13 1.12
CA LEU A 12 -6.07 -7.80 0.08
C LEU A 12 -5.96 -8.92 -0.96
N THR A 13 -5.96 -10.17 -0.52
CA THR A 13 -5.93 -11.33 -1.41
C THR A 13 -7.16 -11.38 -2.32
N HIS A 14 -8.33 -11.02 -1.81
CA HIS A 14 -9.56 -10.92 -2.59
C HIS A 14 -9.47 -9.79 -3.62
N LEU A 15 -8.99 -8.59 -3.23
CA LEU A 15 -8.79 -7.47 -4.14
C LEU A 15 -7.83 -7.85 -5.29
N ALA A 16 -6.70 -8.49 -4.98
CA ALA A 16 -5.71 -8.89 -5.97
C ALA A 16 -6.23 -9.95 -6.96
N ARG A 17 -7.22 -10.75 -6.57
CA ARG A 17 -7.83 -11.81 -7.39
C ARG A 17 -8.99 -11.33 -8.25
N LYS A 18 -9.41 -10.07 -8.14
CA LYS A 18 -10.47 -9.53 -9.00
C LYS A 18 -10.08 -9.64 -10.47
N SER A 19 -11.04 -9.98 -11.32
CA SER A 19 -10.92 -9.90 -12.77
C SER A 19 -11.29 -8.51 -13.28
N GLY A 20 -10.95 -8.19 -14.52
CA GLY A 20 -11.30 -6.90 -15.13
C GLY A 20 -10.42 -5.76 -14.62
N TRP A 21 -9.11 -6.00 -14.50
CA TRP A 21 -8.12 -4.94 -14.33
C TRP A 21 -7.71 -4.40 -15.71
N ASP A 22 -7.97 -3.12 -15.94
CA ASP A 22 -7.61 -2.46 -17.19
C ASP A 22 -6.26 -1.76 -17.05
N ILE A 23 -5.35 -2.01 -18.00
CA ILE A 23 -4.06 -1.30 -18.04
C ILE A 23 -4.33 0.14 -18.44
N THR A 24 -4.00 1.07 -17.56
CA THR A 24 -4.08 2.51 -17.87
C THR A 24 -2.74 3.05 -18.35
N ARG A 25 -1.63 2.51 -17.83
CA ARG A 25 -0.27 2.94 -18.19
C ARG A 25 0.73 1.81 -18.15
N THR A 26 1.70 1.89 -19.06
CA THR A 26 2.85 0.98 -19.12
C THR A 26 4.12 1.79 -19.33
N LEU A 27 5.09 1.58 -18.45
CA LEU A 27 6.49 1.98 -18.57
C LEU A 27 7.35 0.69 -18.57
N ASP A 28 8.66 0.82 -18.76
CA ASP A 28 9.56 -0.34 -18.91
C ASP A 28 9.43 -1.38 -17.79
N ASN A 29 9.52 -0.94 -16.53
CA ASN A 29 9.48 -1.79 -15.34
C ASN A 29 8.25 -1.56 -14.45
N VAL A 30 7.33 -0.66 -14.86
CA VAL A 30 6.14 -0.30 -14.10
C VAL A 30 4.91 -0.41 -14.98
N LYS A 31 3.87 -1.04 -14.45
CA LYS A 31 2.54 -1.03 -15.06
C LYS A 31 1.52 -0.56 -14.03
N ILE A 32 0.52 0.17 -14.49
CA ILE A 32 -0.56 0.68 -13.66
C ILE A 32 -1.87 0.19 -14.25
N TRP A 33 -2.71 -0.38 -13.40
CA TRP A 33 -4.06 -0.82 -13.73
C TRP A 33 -5.07 -0.14 -12.85
N THR A 34 -6.28 -0.02 -13.38
CA THR A 34 -7.47 0.38 -12.62
C THR A 34 -8.52 -0.71 -12.71
N HIS A 35 -9.40 -0.74 -11.71
CA HIS A 35 -10.57 -1.60 -11.68
C HIS A 35 -11.72 -0.82 -11.05
N GLU A 36 -12.82 -0.71 -11.78
CA GLU A 36 -14.04 -0.03 -11.33
C GLU A 36 -15.14 -1.07 -11.09
N GLU A 37 -15.73 -1.03 -9.88
CA GLU A 37 -16.86 -1.86 -9.51
C GLU A 37 -17.91 -0.99 -8.82
N GLY A 38 -18.98 -0.66 -9.54
CA GLY A 38 -19.98 0.29 -9.09
C GLY A 38 -19.34 1.67 -8.83
N ALA A 39 -19.43 2.16 -7.59
CA ALA A 39 -18.82 3.43 -7.18
C ALA A 39 -17.40 3.27 -6.60
N VAL A 40 -16.84 2.06 -6.60
CA VAL A 40 -15.53 1.77 -6.03
C VAL A 40 -14.48 1.73 -7.15
N LEU A 41 -13.51 2.63 -7.06
CA LEU A 41 -12.30 2.58 -7.87
C LEU A 41 -11.17 1.91 -7.08
N SER A 42 -10.45 1.01 -7.74
CA SER A 42 -9.21 0.43 -7.23
C SER A 42 -8.10 0.59 -8.24
N PHE A 43 -6.86 0.67 -7.79
CA PHE A 43 -5.70 0.62 -8.67
C PHE A 43 -4.68 -0.41 -8.20
N LYS A 44 -3.91 -0.91 -9.17
CA LYS A 44 -2.78 -1.82 -8.99
C LYS A 44 -1.56 -1.17 -9.64
N VAL A 45 -0.42 -1.25 -8.98
CA VAL A 45 0.89 -0.88 -9.53
C VAL A 45 1.79 -2.11 -9.44
N GLU A 46 2.29 -2.56 -10.57
CA GLU A 46 3.21 -3.70 -10.66
C GLU A 46 4.58 -3.18 -11.03
N MET A 47 5.57 -3.62 -10.27
CA MET A 47 6.96 -3.21 -10.41
C MET A 47 7.79 -4.47 -10.61
N GLN A 48 8.62 -4.48 -11.65
CA GLN A 48 9.65 -5.50 -11.85
C GLN A 48 10.92 -5.06 -11.14
N VAL A 49 11.40 -5.86 -10.18
CA VAL A 49 12.50 -5.50 -9.27
C VAL A 49 13.58 -6.59 -9.28
N LYS A 50 14.85 -6.20 -9.30
CA LYS A 50 16.01 -7.09 -9.35
C LYS A 50 16.56 -7.47 -7.96
N VAL A 51 15.65 -7.81 -7.04
CA VAL A 51 16.01 -8.38 -5.74
C VAL A 51 15.23 -9.65 -5.44
N PRO A 52 15.74 -10.54 -4.57
CA PRO A 52 14.99 -11.69 -4.11
C PRO A 52 13.70 -11.28 -3.38
N SER A 53 12.62 -12.02 -3.59
CA SER A 53 11.29 -11.73 -3.02
C SER A 53 11.28 -11.58 -1.48
N HIS A 54 12.09 -12.37 -0.77
CA HIS A 54 12.17 -12.30 0.70
C HIS A 54 12.85 -11.01 1.19
N VAL A 55 13.80 -10.45 0.42
CA VAL A 55 14.44 -9.16 0.71
C VAL A 55 13.42 -8.04 0.52
N ALA A 56 12.72 -8.03 -0.62
CA ALA A 56 11.66 -7.07 -0.86
C ALA A 56 10.57 -7.14 0.21
N PHE A 57 10.19 -8.36 0.64
CA PHE A 57 9.22 -8.54 1.72
C PHE A 57 9.69 -7.93 3.03
N ALA A 58 10.92 -8.19 3.47
CA ALA A 58 11.46 -7.64 4.71
C ALA A 58 11.51 -6.10 4.69
N LEU A 59 11.86 -5.51 3.56
CA LEU A 59 11.93 -4.05 3.40
C LEU A 59 10.55 -3.40 3.34
N LEU A 60 9.61 -3.98 2.58
CA LEU A 60 8.28 -3.41 2.37
C LEU A 60 7.31 -3.68 3.53
N SER A 61 7.60 -4.65 4.39
CA SER A 61 6.78 -4.90 5.58
C SER A 61 7.14 -4.00 6.76
N ASP A 62 8.35 -3.41 6.78
CA ASP A 62 8.70 -2.36 7.74
C ASP A 62 8.25 -0.98 7.26
N PHE A 63 7.02 -0.61 7.64
CA PHE A 63 6.43 0.66 7.22
C PHE A 63 7.19 1.91 7.71
N ARG A 64 8.07 1.79 8.72
CA ARG A 64 8.96 2.89 9.11
C ARG A 64 9.92 3.29 7.98
N LEU A 65 10.28 2.34 7.12
CA LEU A 65 11.17 2.59 5.99
C LEU A 65 10.45 3.31 4.85
N ARG A 66 9.12 3.26 4.80
CA ARG A 66 8.32 3.81 3.70
C ARG A 66 8.49 5.31 3.49
N GLN A 67 8.70 6.07 4.57
CA GLN A 67 8.96 7.51 4.49
C GLN A 67 10.23 7.89 3.70
N HIS A 68 11.16 6.95 3.49
CA HIS A 68 12.41 7.22 2.76
C HIS A 68 12.24 7.20 1.24
N TRP A 69 11.13 6.63 0.72
CA TRP A 69 10.91 6.47 -0.72
C TRP A 69 9.50 6.88 -1.17
N ASP A 70 8.51 6.87 -0.27
CA ASP A 70 7.14 7.28 -0.57
C ASP A 70 6.88 8.69 -0.04
N ARG A 71 6.90 9.69 -0.94
CA ARG A 71 6.61 11.10 -0.58
C ARG A 71 5.25 11.34 0.05
N HIS A 72 4.32 10.38 -0.04
CA HIS A 72 3.02 10.47 0.60
C HIS A 72 3.08 10.13 2.11
N PHE A 73 4.24 9.68 2.60
CA PHE A 73 4.52 9.37 4.01
C PHE A 73 5.52 10.40 4.57
N LEU A 74 5.03 11.35 5.36
CA LEU A 74 5.90 12.29 6.09
C LEU A 74 6.51 11.65 7.33
N THR A 75 5.68 10.97 8.13
CA THR A 75 6.14 10.19 9.29
C THR A 75 5.42 8.85 9.32
N CYS A 76 6.10 7.83 9.85
CA CYS A 76 5.50 6.53 10.14
C CYS A 76 5.98 5.99 11.48
N GLU A 77 5.12 6.07 12.49
CA GLU A 77 5.43 5.71 13.87
C GLU A 77 4.72 4.43 14.28
N VAL A 78 5.44 3.52 14.94
CA VAL A 78 4.83 2.31 15.52
C VAL A 78 4.09 2.69 16.80
N LEU A 79 2.77 2.52 16.81
CA LEU A 79 1.95 2.73 18.00
C LEU A 79 1.88 1.47 18.87
N GLN A 80 1.76 0.30 18.24
CA GLN A 80 1.59 -0.97 18.94
C GLN A 80 2.09 -2.13 18.10
N ALA A 81 2.89 -3.03 18.70
CA ALA A 81 3.11 -4.37 18.18
C ALA A 81 1.96 -5.27 18.66
N VAL A 82 1.10 -5.69 17.72
CA VAL A 82 -0.06 -6.54 18.01
C VAL A 82 0.34 -8.01 18.07
N SER A 83 1.23 -8.42 17.18
CA SER A 83 1.89 -9.73 17.14
C SER A 83 3.23 -9.61 16.39
N GLU A 84 3.92 -10.73 16.15
CA GLU A 84 5.11 -10.75 15.27
C GLU A 84 4.78 -10.37 13.82
N GLU A 85 3.54 -10.61 13.41
CA GLU A 85 3.04 -10.42 12.05
C GLU A 85 2.19 -9.14 11.91
N GLU A 86 1.93 -8.44 13.01
CA GLU A 86 0.99 -7.32 13.01
C GLU A 86 1.46 -6.15 13.85
N LYS A 87 1.42 -4.96 13.23
CA LYS A 87 1.74 -3.70 13.88
C LYS A 87 0.73 -2.64 13.51
N ILE A 88 0.40 -1.79 14.47
CA ILE A 88 -0.40 -0.59 14.27
C ILE A 88 0.55 0.59 14.18
N TYR A 89 0.36 1.41 13.15
CA TYR A 89 1.15 2.60 12.88
C TYR A 89 0.28 3.85 12.88
N ARG A 90 0.88 4.97 13.26
CA ARG A 90 0.41 6.30 12.86
C ARG A 90 1.22 6.75 11.66
N VAL A 91 0.53 7.15 10.60
CA VAL A 91 1.15 7.73 9.41
C VAL A 91 0.67 9.16 9.28
N THR A 92 1.58 10.09 8.97
CA THR A 92 1.21 11.43 8.53
C THR A 92 1.56 11.61 7.06
N ALA A 93 0.77 12.41 6.35
CA ALA A 93 0.92 12.68 4.93
C ALA A 93 0.90 14.19 4.68
N PRO A 94 1.62 14.66 3.65
CA PRO A 94 1.70 16.09 3.37
C PRO A 94 0.33 16.65 2.96
N PRO A 95 0.09 17.95 3.20
CA PRO A 95 -1.13 18.60 2.78
C PRO A 95 -1.27 18.57 1.24
N THR A 96 -2.47 18.32 0.72
CA THR A 96 -2.80 18.74 -0.66
C THR A 96 -3.06 20.23 -0.70
N MET A 97 -2.72 20.88 -1.81
CA MET A 97 -3.02 22.28 -2.14
C MET A 97 -4.18 22.90 -1.34
N GLY A 98 -3.86 23.63 -0.25
CA GLY A 98 -4.84 24.37 0.56
C GLY A 98 -5.57 23.58 1.67
N HIS A 99 -5.23 22.31 1.89
CA HIS A 99 -5.85 21.45 2.90
C HIS A 99 -4.93 21.20 4.09
N THR A 100 -5.51 20.87 5.24
CA THR A 100 -4.77 20.41 6.41
C THR A 100 -3.99 19.12 6.11
N PRO A 101 -2.83 18.90 6.74
CA PRO A 101 -2.14 17.61 6.70
C PRO A 101 -3.07 16.46 7.09
N ARG A 102 -2.76 15.24 6.62
CA ARG A 102 -3.57 14.05 6.93
C ARG A 102 -2.84 13.15 7.88
N ASP A 103 -3.61 12.44 8.69
CA ASP A 103 -3.10 11.30 9.44
C ASP A 103 -3.97 10.06 9.24
N PHE A 104 -3.34 8.92 9.43
CA PHE A 104 -3.95 7.60 9.36
C PHE A 104 -3.51 6.80 10.59
N VAL A 105 -4.41 5.98 11.12
CA VAL A 105 -4.06 4.90 12.04
C VAL A 105 -4.29 3.60 11.29
N ILE A 106 -3.22 2.87 10.98
CA ILE A 106 -3.26 1.71 10.09
C ILE A 106 -2.78 0.45 10.80
N LEU A 107 -3.46 -0.66 10.55
CA LEU A 107 -2.99 -2.01 10.85
C LEU A 107 -2.26 -2.53 9.61
N VAL A 108 -1.01 -2.93 9.81
CA VAL A 108 -0.21 -3.64 8.80
C VAL A 108 -0.10 -5.10 9.27
N SER A 109 -0.58 -6.01 8.44
CA SER A 109 -0.51 -7.46 8.66
C SER A 109 0.40 -8.07 7.58
N GLN A 110 1.44 -8.79 7.97
CA GLN A 110 2.39 -9.42 7.05
C GLN A 110 2.24 -10.94 7.07
N ARG A 111 2.42 -11.60 5.93
CA ARG A 111 2.33 -13.05 5.82
C ARG A 111 3.30 -13.59 4.77
N GLN A 112 4.08 -14.58 5.18
CA GLN A 112 4.92 -15.36 4.28
C GLN A 112 4.08 -16.38 3.49
N PRO A 113 4.52 -16.78 2.29
CA PRO A 113 3.80 -17.77 1.50
C PRO A 113 3.76 -19.13 2.19
N CYS A 114 2.60 -19.79 2.19
CA CYS A 114 2.48 -21.16 2.70
C CYS A 114 2.94 -22.20 1.67
N ARG A 115 2.94 -21.81 0.37
CA ARG A 115 3.40 -22.63 -0.76
C ARG A 115 4.29 -21.80 -1.68
N PRO A 116 5.26 -22.41 -2.40
CA PRO A 116 6.18 -21.67 -3.27
C PRO A 116 5.53 -20.78 -4.33
N GLN A 117 4.31 -21.11 -4.79
CA GLN A 117 3.58 -20.34 -5.79
C GLN A 117 2.80 -19.15 -5.21
N GLU A 118 2.64 -19.09 -3.89
CA GLU A 118 1.93 -18.01 -3.22
C GLU A 118 2.85 -16.80 -3.05
N PRO A 119 2.31 -15.56 -3.08
CA PRO A 119 3.10 -14.38 -2.83
C PRO A 119 3.33 -14.17 -1.33
N TYR A 120 4.42 -13.48 -1.00
CA TYR A 120 4.46 -12.76 0.28
C TYR A 120 3.40 -11.66 0.25
N THR A 121 2.69 -11.46 1.34
CA THR A 121 1.58 -10.50 1.42
C THR A 121 1.78 -9.53 2.58
N VAL A 122 1.60 -8.24 2.32
CA VAL A 122 1.59 -7.18 3.34
C VAL A 122 0.29 -6.41 3.17
N ALA A 123 -0.70 -6.65 4.02
CA ALA A 123 -2.02 -6.03 3.94
C ALA A 123 -2.14 -4.83 4.89
N VAL A 124 -2.85 -3.80 4.44
CA VAL A 124 -3.01 -2.53 5.13
C VAL A 124 -4.47 -2.14 5.16
N ARG A 125 -4.97 -1.78 6.34
CA ARG A 125 -6.27 -1.15 6.52
C ARG A 125 -6.24 -0.16 7.68
N SER A 126 -7.13 0.82 7.67
CA SER A 126 -7.32 1.70 8.80
C SER A 126 -8.04 1.00 9.96
N VAL A 127 -7.65 1.38 11.18
CA VAL A 127 -8.26 0.94 12.44
C VAL A 127 -8.42 2.13 13.37
N SER A 128 -9.42 2.09 14.26
CA SER A 128 -9.59 3.09 15.31
C SER A 128 -8.91 2.62 16.59
N LEU A 129 -8.07 3.47 17.18
CA LEU A 129 -7.44 3.22 18.48
C LEU A 129 -7.87 4.30 19.47
N ARG A 130 -8.46 3.90 20.61
CA ARG A 130 -8.97 4.87 21.61
C ARG A 130 -7.90 5.81 22.13
N ALA A 131 -6.66 5.33 22.24
CA ALA A 131 -5.51 6.13 22.68
C ALA A 131 -5.05 7.18 21.64
N VAL A 132 -5.49 7.08 20.39
CA VAL A 132 -5.09 7.99 19.29
C VAL A 132 -6.35 8.48 18.55
N PRO A 133 -7.19 9.30 19.22
CA PRO A 133 -8.38 9.88 18.59
C PRO A 133 -7.98 10.86 17.45
N PRO A 134 -8.93 11.26 16.59
CA PRO A 134 -8.71 12.36 15.64
C PRO A 134 -8.28 13.65 16.36
N SER A 135 -7.36 14.38 15.75
CA SER A 135 -6.88 15.69 16.21
C SER A 135 -7.33 16.79 15.25
N PRO A 136 -7.65 18.01 15.70
CA PRO A 136 -7.96 19.12 14.80
C PRO A 136 -6.78 19.54 13.91
N GLU A 137 -5.55 19.16 14.26
CA GLU A 137 -4.34 19.42 13.46
C GLU A 137 -4.29 18.61 12.16
N PHE A 138 -5.01 17.48 12.10
CA PHE A 138 -4.96 16.54 10.99
C PHE A 138 -6.36 16.17 10.48
N CYS A 139 -6.50 16.08 9.16
CA CYS A 139 -7.65 15.40 8.57
C CYS A 139 -7.46 13.88 8.65
N ARG A 140 -8.08 13.24 9.66
CA ARG A 140 -8.07 11.78 9.82
C ARG A 140 -8.69 11.12 8.60
N SER A 141 -7.87 10.35 7.88
CA SER A 141 -8.26 9.66 6.64
C SER A 141 -8.18 8.15 6.81
N GLU A 142 -8.84 7.41 5.92
CA GLU A 142 -8.97 5.96 6.02
C GLU A 142 -8.55 5.23 4.74
N ILE A 143 -7.90 4.09 4.94
CA ILE A 143 -7.57 3.09 3.93
C ILE A 143 -8.47 1.88 4.17
N LEU A 144 -9.34 1.54 3.22
CA LEU A 144 -10.21 0.37 3.35
C LEU A 144 -9.43 -0.94 3.15
N CYS A 145 -8.69 -1.02 2.04
CA CYS A 145 -7.87 -2.17 1.69
C CYS A 145 -6.74 -1.72 0.77
N ALA A 146 -5.50 -1.89 1.21
CA ALA A 146 -4.32 -1.65 0.40
C ALA A 146 -3.20 -2.61 0.79
N GLY A 147 -2.08 -2.57 0.07
CA GLY A 147 -0.87 -3.28 0.46
C GLY A 147 -0.13 -3.91 -0.70
N PHE A 148 0.76 -4.85 -0.40
CA PHE A 148 1.67 -5.46 -1.36
C PHE A 148 1.43 -6.97 -1.49
N GLN A 149 1.53 -7.48 -2.71
CA GLN A 149 1.84 -8.88 -2.99
C GLN A 149 3.17 -8.97 -3.74
N ILE A 150 4.05 -9.85 -3.29
CA ILE A 150 5.41 -9.99 -3.83
C ILE A 150 5.60 -11.42 -4.34
N HIS A 151 5.73 -11.54 -5.65
CA HIS A 151 5.88 -12.81 -6.35
C HIS A 151 7.34 -13.05 -6.70
N SER A 152 7.87 -14.24 -6.39
CA SER A 152 9.23 -14.61 -6.82
C SER A 152 9.26 -14.88 -8.32
N ASN A 153 10.27 -14.33 -9.01
CA ASN A 153 10.57 -14.62 -10.41
C ASN A 153 11.88 -15.43 -10.55
N GLY A 154 12.28 -16.12 -9.48
CA GLY A 154 13.57 -16.81 -9.35
C GLY A 154 14.36 -16.35 -8.13
N SER A 155 15.68 -16.59 -8.17
CA SER A 155 16.58 -16.35 -7.04
C SER A 155 16.98 -14.88 -6.85
N SER A 156 16.93 -14.06 -7.90
CA SER A 156 17.47 -12.69 -7.90
C SER A 156 16.48 -11.62 -8.33
N SER A 157 15.20 -11.97 -8.55
CA SER A 157 14.19 -11.00 -8.98
C SER A 157 12.80 -11.35 -8.46
N CYS A 158 11.95 -10.34 -8.40
CA CYS A 158 10.56 -10.46 -7.99
C CYS A 158 9.67 -9.44 -8.70
N THR A 159 8.37 -9.74 -8.73
CA THR A 159 7.33 -8.79 -9.09
C THR A 159 6.66 -8.29 -7.83
N VAL A 160 6.67 -6.98 -7.60
CA VAL A 160 5.99 -6.32 -6.49
C VAL A 160 4.71 -5.67 -7.02
N CYS A 161 3.56 -6.11 -6.51
CA CYS A 161 2.25 -5.55 -6.83
C CYS A 161 1.73 -4.76 -5.62
N TYR A 162 1.62 -3.44 -5.73
CA TYR A 162 0.89 -2.61 -4.79
C TYR A 162 -0.58 -2.48 -5.21
N PHE A 163 -1.49 -2.63 -4.27
CA PHE A 163 -2.93 -2.46 -4.49
C PHE A 163 -3.48 -1.39 -3.55
N ASN A 164 -4.49 -0.67 -4.01
CA ASN A 164 -5.25 0.25 -3.18
C ASN A 164 -6.69 0.35 -3.67
N GLN A 165 -7.64 0.06 -2.77
CA GLN A 165 -9.04 0.38 -2.94
C GLN A 165 -9.26 1.84 -2.51
N VAL A 166 -9.59 2.68 -3.48
CA VAL A 166 -9.57 4.12 -3.29
C VAL A 166 -10.78 4.58 -2.48
N THR A 167 -10.52 5.36 -1.43
CA THR A 167 -11.57 5.99 -0.61
C THR A 167 -11.81 7.42 -1.04
N SER A 168 -13.02 7.94 -0.82
CA SER A 168 -13.38 9.33 -1.15
C SER A 168 -12.43 10.35 -0.53
N GLY A 169 -11.88 10.07 0.65
CA GLY A 169 -10.91 10.93 1.33
C GLY A 169 -9.59 11.11 0.58
N VAL A 170 -9.15 10.10 -0.19
CA VAL A 170 -7.89 10.14 -0.96
C VAL A 170 -8.09 10.41 -2.45
N MET A 171 -9.34 10.37 -2.96
CA MET A 171 -9.65 10.67 -4.36
C MET A 171 -9.07 12.00 -4.87
N PRO A 172 -9.05 13.12 -4.12
CA PRO A 172 -8.46 14.37 -4.62
C PRO A 172 -6.97 14.25 -4.98
N TYR A 173 -6.22 13.34 -4.36
CA TYR A 173 -4.79 13.09 -4.63
C TYR A 173 -4.60 12.17 -5.84
N LEU A 174 -5.53 11.24 -6.03
CA LEU A 174 -5.46 10.23 -7.08
C LEU A 174 -6.12 10.67 -8.37
N ALA A 175 -7.09 11.59 -8.31
CA ALA A 175 -7.84 12.09 -9.45
C ALA A 175 -6.90 12.53 -10.57
N ALA A 176 -5.91 13.37 -10.27
CA ALA A 176 -4.94 13.83 -11.26
C ALA A 176 -4.08 12.69 -11.84
N ASN A 177 -3.74 11.67 -11.06
CA ASN A 177 -2.99 10.52 -11.55
C ASN A 177 -3.83 9.64 -12.48
N LEU A 178 -5.11 9.45 -12.12
CA LEU A 178 -6.06 8.62 -12.86
C LEU A 178 -6.51 9.30 -14.16
N THR A 179 -6.70 10.63 -14.14
CA THR A 179 -6.93 11.44 -15.36
C THR A 179 -5.64 11.68 -16.14
N GLY A 180 -4.51 11.26 -15.58
CA GLY A 180 -3.20 11.30 -16.19
C GLY A 180 -2.49 12.65 -16.23
N SER A 181 -3.03 13.66 -15.56
CA SER A 181 -2.44 14.99 -15.38
C SER A 181 -1.38 15.05 -14.27
N SER A 182 -1.16 13.94 -13.55
CA SER A 182 -0.07 13.74 -12.58
C SER A 182 0.66 12.43 -12.86
N LYS A 183 1.96 12.40 -12.53
CA LYS A 183 2.82 11.20 -12.58
C LYS A 183 3.15 10.67 -11.19
N SER A 184 2.40 11.10 -10.16
CA SER A 184 2.76 10.80 -8.78
C SER A 184 2.85 9.32 -8.46
N ILE A 185 1.94 8.50 -9.00
CA ILE A 185 1.97 7.05 -8.84
C ILE A 185 3.22 6.44 -9.50
N GLU A 186 3.60 6.92 -10.68
CA GLU A 186 4.77 6.45 -11.43
C GLU A 186 6.07 6.80 -10.70
N ASP A 187 6.21 8.07 -10.29
CA ASP A 187 7.39 8.55 -9.56
C ASP A 187 7.58 7.73 -8.28
N THR A 188 6.52 7.50 -7.52
CA THR A 188 6.57 6.69 -6.29
C THR A 188 6.91 5.23 -6.57
N ALA A 189 6.43 4.65 -7.68
CA ALA A 189 6.82 3.30 -8.09
C ALA A 189 8.32 3.23 -8.43
N LEU A 190 8.85 4.22 -9.14
CA LEU A 190 10.27 4.28 -9.48
C LEU A 190 11.15 4.47 -8.24
N GLU A 191 10.76 5.32 -7.28
CA GLU A 191 11.48 5.45 -6.00
C GLU A 191 11.40 4.17 -5.16
N CYS A 192 10.26 3.45 -5.19
CA CYS A 192 10.17 2.13 -4.56
C CYS A 192 11.16 1.13 -5.18
N ILE A 193 11.30 1.12 -6.50
CA ILE A 193 12.26 0.23 -7.19
C ILE A 193 13.69 0.60 -6.78
N LYS A 194 14.04 1.89 -6.80
CA LYS A 194 15.37 2.37 -6.36
C LYS A 194 15.67 2.08 -4.89
N PHE A 195 14.66 2.08 -4.03
CA PHE A 195 14.83 1.74 -2.61
C PHE A 195 15.10 0.25 -2.40
N LEU A 196 14.54 -0.60 -3.28
CA LEU A 196 14.68 -2.05 -3.18
C LEU A 196 15.98 -2.56 -3.80
N GLU A 197 16.47 -1.93 -4.86
CA GLU A 197 17.70 -2.31 -5.59
C GLU A 197 18.97 -1.64 -5.04
#